data_AF-A0A0U0ZIQ7-F1
#
_entry.id   AF-A0A0U0ZIQ7-F1
#
_cell.length_a   1.000
_cell.length_b   1.000
_cell.length_c   1.000
_cell.angle_alpha   90.00
_cell.angle_beta   90.00
_cell.angle_gamma   90.00
#
_symmetry.space_group_name_H-M   'P 1'
#
loop_
_entity.id
_entity.type
_entity.pdbx_description
1 polymer ?
#
loop_
_entity_poly.entity_id
_entity_poly.type
_entity_poly.pdbx_seq_one_letter_code
_entity_poly.pdbx_strand_id
1 'polypeptide(L)'
;MGGKRKPKTEYWVWADYSLGWSENRGSRSEVRAHATEAEAMQSAIAQTGEMRRRGADSPVRSIRVIYWETGTPLRDVPVLYDASYYDPEQKLTDTEIYAARVHDRHEAIDRINCHSAAKNQPMWLTYRDWPDEWGPKPTTCPACDVVVDPQNMY
;
A
#
# COMPACT_ATOMS: atom_id res chain seq x y z
N MET A 1 7.59 7.30 -44.09
CA MET A 1 7.91 8.21 -42.97
C MET A 1 6.99 7.88 -41.80
N GLY A 2 7.47 7.15 -40.80
CA GLY A 2 6.68 6.84 -39.60
C GLY A 2 6.56 8.07 -38.73
N GLY A 3 5.38 8.69 -38.69
CA GLY A 3 5.14 9.85 -37.84
C GLY A 3 5.43 9.50 -36.38
N LYS A 4 6.28 10.29 -35.71
CA LYS A 4 6.47 10.18 -34.26
C LYS A 4 5.10 10.32 -33.61
N ARG A 5 4.64 9.25 -32.94
CA ARG A 5 3.40 9.27 -32.14
C ARG A 5 3.52 10.42 -31.15
N LYS A 6 2.51 11.30 -31.09
CA LYS A 6 2.47 12.36 -30.07
C LYS A 6 2.54 11.71 -28.67
N PRO A 7 3.24 12.33 -27.70
CA PRO A 7 3.23 11.85 -26.32
C PRO A 7 1.80 11.69 -25.83
N LYS A 8 1.49 10.54 -25.23
CA LYS A 8 0.21 10.36 -24.53
C LYS A 8 0.39 10.85 -23.11
N THR A 9 -0.52 11.70 -22.68
CA THR A 9 -0.61 12.18 -21.31
C THR A 9 -1.76 11.44 -20.64
N GLU A 10 -1.52 10.95 -19.42
CA GLU A 10 -2.51 10.22 -18.63
C GLU A 10 -2.42 10.64 -17.18
N TYR A 11 -3.56 10.61 -16.49
CA TYR A 11 -3.62 10.83 -15.05
C TYR A 11 -3.79 9.46 -14.39
N TRP A 12 -2.82 9.05 -13.59
CA TRP A 12 -2.88 7.76 -12.92
C TRP A 12 -3.25 7.94 -11.46
N VAL A 13 -4.29 7.25 -11.03
CA VAL A 13 -4.64 7.09 -9.63
C VAL A 13 -4.02 5.78 -9.17
N TRP A 14 -3.15 5.87 -8.18
CA TRP A 14 -2.49 4.74 -7.56
C TRP A 14 -3.00 4.61 -6.13
N ALA A 15 -3.55 3.46 -5.78
CA ALA A 15 -3.92 3.12 -4.41
C ALA A 15 -3.07 1.94 -3.95
N ASP A 16 -2.32 2.12 -2.87
CA ASP A 16 -1.59 1.03 -2.23
C ASP A 16 -2.39 0.51 -1.03
N TYR A 17 -2.33 -0.80 -0.83
CA TYR A 17 -3.09 -1.50 0.18
C TYR A 17 -2.19 -2.31 1.10
N SER A 18 -2.64 -2.51 2.33
CA SER A 18 -2.10 -3.50 3.25
C SER A 18 -2.68 -4.87 2.94
N LEU A 19 -1.88 -5.78 2.38
CA LEU A 19 -2.28 -7.15 2.11
C LEU A 19 -2.70 -7.89 3.37
N GLY A 20 -3.79 -8.65 3.25
CA GLY A 20 -4.30 -9.47 4.34
C GLY A 20 -4.96 -8.67 5.45
N TRP A 21 -5.00 -7.33 5.35
CA TRP A 21 -5.85 -6.48 6.17
C TRP A 21 -7.28 -6.53 5.65
N SER A 22 -8.25 -6.80 6.55
CA SER A 22 -9.63 -7.07 6.17
C SER A 22 -9.71 -8.19 5.09
N GLU A 23 -10.68 -8.13 4.18
CA GLU A 23 -10.88 -9.11 3.10
C GLU A 23 -9.90 -8.93 1.92
N ASN A 24 -8.98 -7.96 1.96
CA ASN A 24 -8.06 -7.70 0.85
C ASN A 24 -6.87 -8.69 0.83
N ARG A 25 -7.13 -9.89 0.31
CA ARG A 25 -6.11 -10.94 0.18
C ARG A 25 -5.38 -10.95 -1.17
N GLY A 26 -5.83 -10.13 -2.13
CA GLY A 26 -5.42 -10.27 -3.54
C GLY A 26 -4.42 -9.22 -4.03
N SER A 27 -4.60 -7.96 -3.61
CA SER A 27 -3.93 -6.82 -4.26
C SER A 27 -3.15 -5.95 -3.28
N ARG A 28 -1.88 -5.70 -3.61
CA ARG A 28 -1.01 -4.73 -2.92
C ARG A 28 -1.19 -3.32 -3.44
N SER A 29 -1.53 -3.19 -4.72
CA SER A 29 -1.73 -1.88 -5.33
C SER A 29 -2.68 -1.97 -6.51
N GLU A 30 -3.40 -0.89 -6.75
CA GLU A 30 -4.24 -0.70 -7.91
C GLU A 30 -3.83 0.59 -8.61
N VAL A 31 -3.67 0.52 -9.93
CA VAL A 31 -3.37 1.68 -10.76
C VAL A 31 -4.47 1.81 -11.80
N ARG A 32 -5.13 2.97 -11.82
CA ARG A 32 -6.16 3.30 -12.81
C ARG A 32 -5.75 4.53 -13.59
N ALA A 33 -5.76 4.43 -14.92
CA ALA A 33 -5.54 5.56 -15.81
C ALA A 33 -6.87 6.28 -16.11
N HIS A 34 -6.82 7.61 -16.10
CA HIS A 34 -7.92 8.50 -16.41
C HIS A 34 -7.52 9.44 -17.54
N ALA A 35 -8.51 9.84 -18.35
CA ALA A 35 -8.30 10.72 -19.50
C ALA A 35 -8.11 12.19 -19.07
N THR A 36 -8.67 12.58 -17.92
CA THR A 36 -8.62 13.96 -17.42
C THR A 36 -8.19 14.03 -15.95
N GLU A 37 -7.64 15.18 -15.55
CA GLU A 37 -7.27 15.45 -14.16
C GLU A 37 -8.49 15.38 -13.25
N ALA A 38 -9.60 16.00 -13.67
CA ALA A 38 -10.82 16.05 -12.88
C ALA A 38 -11.37 14.65 -12.55
N GLU A 39 -11.37 13.72 -13.51
CA GLU A 39 -11.79 12.33 -13.27
C GLU A 39 -10.85 11.60 -12.32
N ALA A 40 -9.53 11.80 -12.47
CA ALA A 40 -8.53 11.21 -11.59
C ALA A 40 -8.68 11.73 -10.15
N MET A 41 -8.84 13.04 -9.99
CA MET A 41 -9.04 13.69 -8.71
C MET A 41 -10.34 13.22 -8.04
N GLN A 42 -11.45 13.14 -8.79
CA GLN A 42 -12.71 12.62 -8.26
C GLN A 42 -12.59 11.15 -7.80
N SER A 43 -11.92 10.32 -8.60
CA SER A 43 -11.64 8.91 -8.26
C SER A 43 -10.79 8.80 -6.99
N ALA A 44 -9.72 9.58 -6.89
CA ALA A 44 -8.86 9.61 -5.71
C ALA A 44 -9.59 10.11 -4.47
N ILE A 45 -10.36 11.20 -4.58
CA ILE A 45 -11.17 11.74 -3.47
C ILE A 45 -12.22 10.72 -3.01
N ALA A 46 -12.87 9.99 -3.92
CA ALA A 46 -13.82 8.94 -3.56
C ALA A 46 -13.14 7.80 -2.77
N GLN A 47 -11.96 7.37 -3.22
CA GLN A 47 -11.17 6.35 -2.52
C GLN A 47 -10.67 6.86 -1.15
N THR A 48 -10.23 8.11 -1.05
CA THR A 48 -9.83 8.72 0.22
C THR A 48 -11.01 8.85 1.16
N GLY A 49 -12.18 9.20 0.64
CA GLY A 49 -13.43 9.19 1.39
C GLY A 49 -13.74 7.81 1.94
N GLU A 50 -13.59 6.76 1.14
CA GLU A 50 -13.79 5.37 1.59
C GLU A 50 -12.77 4.95 2.65
N MET A 51 -11.48 5.23 2.42
CA MET A 51 -10.42 4.99 3.39
C MET A 51 -10.75 5.63 4.74
N ARG A 52 -11.16 6.91 4.73
CA ARG A 52 -11.53 7.65 5.95
C ARG A 52 -12.79 7.11 6.62
N ARG A 53 -13.81 6.76 5.84
CA ARG A 53 -15.04 6.17 6.39
C ARG A 53 -14.78 4.85 7.09
N ARG A 54 -13.89 4.02 6.54
CA ARG A 54 -13.53 2.72 7.13
C ARG A 54 -12.65 2.85 8.36
N GLY A 55 -12.03 4.01 8.60
CA GLY A 55 -11.17 4.23 9.77
C GLY A 55 -10.06 3.20 9.84
N ALA A 56 -9.88 2.57 11.00
CA ALA A 56 -8.88 1.55 11.24
C ALA A 56 -9.01 0.34 10.30
N ASP A 57 -10.22 -0.02 9.90
CA ASP A 57 -10.48 -1.21 9.08
C ASP A 57 -10.20 -1.00 7.59
N SER A 58 -9.74 0.19 7.19
CA SER A 58 -9.37 0.44 5.79
C SER A 58 -8.15 -0.40 5.40
N PRO A 59 -8.20 -1.16 4.30
CA PRO A 59 -7.02 -1.80 3.73
C PRO A 59 -6.18 -0.82 2.92
N VAL A 60 -6.72 0.35 2.56
CA VAL A 60 -5.98 1.37 1.80
C VAL A 60 -4.99 2.07 2.71
N ARG A 61 -3.74 2.20 2.25
CA ARG A 61 -2.63 2.84 2.98
C ARG A 61 -2.22 4.17 2.36
N SER A 62 -2.26 4.28 1.05
CA SER A 62 -2.00 5.55 0.36
C SER A 62 -2.79 5.62 -0.93
N ILE A 63 -3.13 6.85 -1.33
CA ILE A 63 -3.75 7.16 -2.62
C ILE A 63 -3.02 8.35 -3.20
N ARG A 64 -2.51 8.22 -4.42
CA ARG A 64 -1.83 9.30 -5.13
C ARG A 64 -2.36 9.46 -6.54
N VAL A 65 -2.43 10.71 -6.99
CA VAL A 65 -2.66 11.05 -8.40
C VAL A 65 -1.37 11.58 -8.98
N ILE A 66 -0.94 10.99 -10.09
CA ILE A 66 0.22 11.45 -10.83
C ILE A 66 -0.18 11.83 -12.25
N TYR A 67 0.45 12.88 -12.80
CA TYR A 67 0.32 13.23 -14.20
C TYR A 67 1.51 12.67 -14.98
N TRP A 68 1.28 11.61 -15.75
CA TRP A 68 2.35 10.93 -16.47
C TRP A 68 2.32 11.27 -17.96
N GLU A 69 3.43 11.82 -18.45
CA GLU A 69 3.71 11.94 -19.87
C GLU A 69 4.57 10.76 -20.33
N THR A 70 4.11 10.05 -21.36
CA THR A 70 4.77 8.88 -21.91
C THR A 70 6.24 9.17 -22.24
N GLY A 71 7.15 8.40 -21.65
CA GLY A 71 8.60 8.56 -21.82
C GLY A 71 9.30 9.27 -20.66
N THR A 72 8.54 9.84 -19.72
CA THR A 72 9.08 10.41 -18.47
C THR A 72 9.31 9.28 -17.44
N PRO A 73 10.48 9.22 -16.78
CA PRO A 73 10.71 8.27 -15.69
C PRO A 73 9.72 8.50 -14.54
N LEU A 74 9.09 7.44 -14.03
CA LEU A 74 8.07 7.53 -12.96
C LEU A 74 8.52 8.28 -11.70
N ARG A 75 9.83 8.24 -11.38
CA ARG A 75 10.40 8.94 -10.23
C ARG A 75 10.37 10.47 -10.34
N ASP A 76 10.28 10.99 -11.56
CA ASP A 76 10.35 12.43 -11.87
C ASP A 76 8.94 12.99 -12.16
N VAL A 77 7.91 12.18 -11.96
CA VAL A 77 6.52 12.51 -12.29
C VAL A 77 5.90 13.35 -11.17
N PRO A 78 5.21 14.45 -11.49
CA PRO A 78 4.54 15.26 -10.49
C PRO A 78 3.38 14.49 -9.83
N VAL A 79 3.33 14.57 -8.51
CA VAL A 79 2.19 14.13 -7.69
C VAL A 79 1.25 15.32 -7.55
N LEU A 80 0.03 15.17 -8.07
CA LEU A 80 -1.01 16.20 -8.03
C LEU A 80 -1.88 16.10 -6.78
N TYR A 81 -1.96 14.89 -6.22
CA TYR A 81 -2.73 14.58 -5.03
C TYR A 81 -2.05 13.44 -4.29
N ASP A 82 -2.02 13.55 -2.98
CA ASP A 82 -1.54 12.50 -2.08
C ASP A 82 -2.43 12.48 -0.84
N ALA A 83 -2.78 11.28 -0.40
CA ALA A 83 -3.51 11.06 0.83
C ALA A 83 -2.99 9.77 1.47
N SER A 84 -2.65 9.86 2.74
CA SER A 84 -2.13 8.76 3.54
C SER A 84 -3.17 8.30 4.55
N TYR A 85 -3.19 7.00 4.81
CA TYR A 85 -3.89 6.43 5.95
C TYR A 85 -3.39 6.99 7.28
N TYR A 86 -2.13 7.44 7.33
CA TYR A 86 -1.52 8.02 8.53
C TYR A 86 -1.73 9.53 8.66
N ASP A 87 -2.49 10.16 7.75
CA ASP A 87 -2.82 11.58 7.86
C ASP A 87 -3.71 11.85 9.09
N PRO A 88 -3.53 12.99 9.79
CA PRO A 88 -4.34 13.33 10.97
C PRO A 88 -5.85 13.31 10.73
N GLU A 89 -6.30 13.58 9.49
CA GLU A 89 -7.69 13.54 9.05
C GLU A 89 -8.32 12.15 9.16
N GLN A 90 -7.52 11.08 9.19
CA GLN A 90 -7.98 9.71 9.43
C GLN A 90 -8.43 9.51 10.89
N LYS A 91 -7.94 10.35 11.83
CA LYS A 91 -8.30 10.34 13.26
C LYS A 91 -8.08 8.99 13.96
N LEU A 92 -7.04 8.29 13.56
CA LEU A 92 -6.65 7.02 14.18
C LEU A 92 -6.07 7.26 15.57
N THR A 93 -6.32 6.30 16.45
CA THR A 93 -5.61 6.15 17.73
C THR A 93 -4.21 5.61 17.50
N ASP A 94 -3.32 5.81 18.48
CA ASP A 94 -1.95 5.25 18.44
C ASP A 94 -1.95 3.72 18.29
N THR A 95 -2.94 3.04 18.89
CA THR A 95 -3.10 1.58 18.77
C THR A 95 -3.44 1.15 17.35
N GLU A 96 -4.34 1.88 16.67
CA GLU A 96 -4.72 1.57 15.29
C GLU A 96 -3.58 1.87 14.30
N ILE A 97 -2.84 2.96 14.53
CA ILE A 97 -1.63 3.28 13.76
C ILE A 97 -0.58 2.19 13.94
N TYR A 98 -0.36 1.75 15.19
CA TYR A 98 0.59 0.69 15.49
C TYR A 98 0.20 -0.62 14.81
N ALA A 99 -1.07 -1.03 14.89
CA ALA A 99 -1.57 -2.23 14.23
C ALA A 99 -1.36 -2.18 12.70
N ALA A 100 -1.65 -1.06 12.05
CA ALA A 100 -1.42 -0.89 10.62
C ALA A 100 0.07 -1.03 10.25
N ARG A 101 0.99 -0.44 11.04
CA ARG A 101 2.45 -0.59 10.85
C ARG A 101 2.92 -2.04 10.99
N VAL A 102 2.34 -2.79 11.93
CA VAL A 102 2.61 -4.22 12.04
C VAL A 102 2.31 -4.91 10.72
N HIS A 103 1.09 -4.74 10.21
CA HIS A 103 0.68 -5.37 8.96
C HIS A 103 1.51 -4.95 7.76
N ASP A 104 1.78 -3.66 7.61
CA ASP A 104 2.59 -3.14 6.51
C ASP A 104 4.02 -3.71 6.55
N ARG A 105 4.55 -4.02 7.74
CA ARG A 105 5.87 -4.65 7.88
C ARG A 105 5.92 -6.07 7.33
N HIS A 106 4.92 -6.90 7.62
CA HIS A 106 4.95 -8.32 7.28
C HIS A 106 4.25 -8.64 5.95
N GLU A 107 3.46 -7.71 5.41
CA GLU A 107 2.68 -7.80 4.18
C GLU A 107 3.33 -8.60 3.02
N ALA A 108 4.46 -8.11 2.51
CA ALA A 108 5.09 -8.66 1.31
C ALA A 108 5.78 -10.01 1.57
N ILE A 109 6.25 -10.19 2.80
CA ILE A 109 7.10 -11.30 3.20
C ILE A 109 6.23 -12.49 3.56
N ASP A 110 5.09 -12.25 4.22
CA ASP A 110 4.04 -13.25 4.43
C ASP A 110 3.58 -13.87 3.12
N ARG A 111 3.29 -13.06 2.09
CA ARG A 111 2.85 -13.58 0.79
C ARG A 111 3.91 -14.46 0.13
N ILE A 112 5.15 -14.02 0.13
CA ILE A 112 6.25 -14.76 -0.51
C ILE A 112 6.48 -16.06 0.26
N ASN A 113 6.53 -16.00 1.59
CA ASN A 113 6.73 -17.17 2.43
C ASN A 113 5.55 -18.15 2.34
N CYS A 114 4.29 -17.68 2.36
CA CYS A 114 3.11 -18.53 2.15
C CYS A 114 3.10 -19.18 0.75
N HIS A 115 3.43 -18.44 -0.29
CA HIS A 115 3.49 -18.96 -1.65
C HIS A 115 4.64 -19.97 -1.83
N SER A 116 5.82 -19.69 -1.27
CA SER A 116 6.96 -20.61 -1.26
C SER A 116 6.62 -21.90 -0.51
N ALA A 117 6.01 -21.80 0.68
CA ALA A 117 5.56 -22.93 1.47
C ALA A 117 4.53 -23.79 0.71
N ALA A 118 3.51 -23.16 0.10
CA ALA A 118 2.52 -23.85 -0.72
C ALA A 118 3.12 -24.58 -1.92
N LYS A 119 4.28 -24.12 -2.42
CA LYS A 119 5.03 -24.73 -3.53
C LYS A 119 6.21 -25.60 -3.09
N ASN A 120 6.37 -25.82 -1.78
CA ASN A 120 7.49 -26.53 -1.19
C ASN A 120 8.87 -26.05 -1.68
N GLN A 121 9.01 -24.73 -1.88
CA GLN A 121 10.24 -24.09 -2.31
C GLN A 121 11.06 -23.65 -1.10
N PRO A 122 12.40 -23.82 -1.10
CA PRO A 122 13.26 -23.49 0.04
C PRO A 122 13.52 -21.98 0.20
N MET A 123 12.67 -21.12 -0.36
CA MET A 123 12.84 -19.68 -0.31
C MET A 123 12.07 -19.09 0.87
N TRP A 124 12.82 -18.68 1.89
CA TRP A 124 12.31 -17.92 3.03
C TRP A 124 12.94 -16.54 3.03
N LEU A 125 12.11 -15.51 2.94
CA LEU A 125 12.56 -14.13 3.10
C LEU A 125 12.44 -13.73 4.57
N THR A 126 13.49 -13.09 5.09
CA THR A 126 13.49 -12.50 6.41
C THR A 126 12.71 -11.19 6.40
N TYR A 127 11.96 -10.94 7.48
CA TYR A 127 11.24 -9.67 7.67
C TYR A 127 12.20 -8.48 7.61
N ARG A 128 11.73 -7.35 7.06
CA ARG A 128 12.45 -6.08 7.19
C ARG A 128 12.63 -5.75 8.68
N ASP A 129 13.69 -5.03 9.00
CA ASP A 129 13.91 -4.55 10.35
C ASP A 129 12.70 -3.70 10.80
N TRP A 130 12.37 -3.81 12.09
CA TRP A 130 11.34 -2.98 12.69
C TRP A 130 11.92 -1.59 12.95
N PRO A 131 11.38 -0.51 12.36
CA PRO A 131 11.90 0.83 12.61
C PRO A 131 11.64 1.29 14.04
N ASP A 132 12.64 1.88 14.70
CA ASP A 132 12.53 2.33 16.10
C ASP A 132 11.44 3.39 16.28
N GLU A 133 11.22 4.23 15.25
CA GLU A 133 10.18 5.26 15.25
C GLU A 133 8.75 4.68 15.25
N TRP A 134 8.58 3.38 15.00
CA TRP A 134 7.28 2.71 15.07
C TRP A 134 6.92 2.23 16.48
N GLY A 135 7.82 2.40 17.45
CA GLY A 135 7.65 1.93 18.83
C GLY A 135 8.30 0.56 19.05
N PRO A 136 7.92 -0.17 20.11
CA PRO A 136 8.51 -1.49 20.39
C PRO A 136 8.13 -2.50 19.29
N LYS A 137 9.09 -3.35 18.90
CA LYS A 137 8.84 -4.44 17.95
C LYS A 137 7.77 -5.40 18.51
N PRO A 138 6.70 -5.69 17.76
CA PRO A 138 5.67 -6.64 18.20
C PRO A 138 6.20 -8.08 18.14
N THR A 139 5.81 -8.90 19.13
CA THR A 139 5.95 -10.37 19.06
C THR A 139 4.74 -11.02 18.40
N THR A 140 3.54 -10.44 18.57
CA THR A 140 2.29 -10.80 17.91
C THR A 140 1.61 -9.56 17.34
N CYS A 141 0.81 -9.73 16.28
CA CYS A 141 0.03 -8.66 15.72
C CYS A 141 -1.18 -8.39 16.62
N PRO A 142 -1.37 -7.16 17.15
CA PRO A 142 -2.47 -6.86 18.05
C PRO A 142 -3.85 -6.89 17.38
N ALA A 143 -3.91 -6.92 16.03
CA ALA A 143 -5.16 -6.93 15.28
C ALA A 143 -5.63 -8.34 14.86
N CYS A 144 -4.70 -9.28 14.68
CA CYS A 144 -5.03 -10.62 14.16
C CYS A 144 -4.34 -11.77 14.92
N ASP A 145 -3.63 -11.47 16.00
CA ASP A 145 -2.87 -12.39 16.86
C ASP A 145 -1.82 -13.24 16.12
N VAL A 146 -1.52 -12.92 14.86
CA VAL A 146 -0.46 -13.57 14.09
C VAL A 146 0.88 -13.26 14.72
N VAL A 147 1.69 -14.29 14.98
CA VAL A 147 3.07 -14.12 15.47
C VAL A 147 3.91 -13.44 14.39
N VAL A 148 4.41 -12.23 14.68
CA VAL A 148 5.15 -11.37 13.73
C VAL A 148 6.66 -11.65 13.80
N ASP A 149 7.09 -12.37 14.82
CA ASP A 149 8.47 -12.79 15.02
C ASP A 149 8.52 -14.31 15.20
N PRO A 150 8.95 -15.10 14.21
CA PRO A 150 9.38 -16.46 14.48
C PRO A 150 10.71 -16.38 15.24
N GLN A 151 10.66 -16.06 16.54
CA GLN A 151 11.82 -16.16 17.45
C GLN A 151 12.34 -17.61 17.58
N ASN A 152 11.74 -18.56 16.84
CA ASN A 152 12.09 -19.97 16.80
C ASN A 152 12.54 -20.44 15.42
N MET A 153 13.25 -19.61 14.63
CA MET A 153 14.10 -20.16 13.56
C MET A 153 15.46 -20.58 14.13
N TYR A 154 15.43 -21.68 14.87
CA TYR A 154 16.55 -22.61 15.04
C TYR A 154 16.13 -23.97 14.46
#